data_AF-A0A504M9G9-F1
#
_entry.id   AF-A0A504M9G9-F1
#
_cell.length_a   1.000
_cell.length_b   1.000
_cell.length_c   1.000
_cell.angle_alpha   90.00
_cell.angle_beta   90.00
_cell.angle_gamma   90.00
#
_symmetry.space_group_name_H-M   'P 1'
#
loop_
_entity.id
_entity.type
_entity.pdbx_description
1 polymer ?
#
loop_
_entity_poly.entity_id
_entity_poly.type
_entity_poly.pdbx_seq_one_letter_code
_entity_poly.pdbx_strand_id
1 'polypeptide(L)' 'MSNDIYIQAYRKGSVAAVNDLLKKQYPNDDDLLRILEMFDDSGLWSIGWQPKDTGSVEVKAYLGDD' A
#
# COMPACT_ATOMS: atom_id res chain seq x y z
N MET A 1 -16.80 -8.89 1.52
CA MET A 1 -16.44 -7.47 1.32
C MET A 1 -15.10 -7.43 0.58
N SER A 2 -15.08 -7.86 -0.68
CA SER A 2 -13.85 -8.12 -1.47
C SER A 2 -13.81 -7.28 -2.74
N ASN A 3 -14.25 -6.03 -2.63
CA ASN A 3 -14.27 -5.06 -3.72
C ASN A 3 -13.12 -4.04 -3.62
N ASP A 4 -12.13 -4.34 -2.77
CA ASP A 4 -10.98 -3.48 -2.61
C ASP A 4 -10.08 -3.63 -3.86
N ILE A 5 -9.95 -2.52 -4.60
CA ILE A 5 -9.15 -2.43 -5.82
C ILE A 5 -7.69 -2.81 -5.56
N TYR A 6 -7.21 -2.59 -4.32
CA TYR A 6 -5.85 -2.88 -3.90
C TYR A 6 -5.63 -4.38 -3.69
N ILE A 7 -6.62 -5.09 -3.14
CA ILE A 7 -6.59 -6.56 -3.04
C ILE A 7 -6.64 -7.19 -4.44
N GLN A 8 -7.43 -6.64 -5.35
CA GLN A 8 -7.46 -7.11 -6.74
C GLN A 8 -6.12 -6.88 -7.46
N ALA A 9 -5.48 -5.73 -7.22
CA ALA A 9 -4.14 -5.45 -7.74
C ALA A 9 -3.11 -6.44 -7.16
N TYR A 10 -3.15 -6.70 -5.86
CA TYR A 10 -2.30 -7.69 -5.20
C TYR A 10 -2.47 -9.08 -5.80
N ARG A 11 -3.71 -9.55 -5.98
CA ARG A 11 -3.99 -10.87 -6.59
C ARG A 11 -3.53 -10.99 -8.03
N LYS A 12 -3.39 -9.87 -8.76
CA LYS A 12 -2.97 -9.86 -10.17
C LYS A 12 -1.47 -9.67 -10.37
N GLY A 13 -0.80 -8.93 -9.48
CA GLY A 13 0.59 -8.52 -9.70
C GLY A 13 1.40 -8.33 -8.42
N SER A 14 0.96 -8.95 -7.31
CA SER A 14 1.60 -8.87 -6.00
C SER A 14 1.66 -7.45 -5.43
N VAL A 15 2.44 -7.26 -4.37
CA VAL A 15 2.56 -5.99 -3.65
C VAL A 15 3.10 -4.86 -4.55
N ALA A 16 3.94 -5.19 -5.53
CA ALA A 16 4.46 -4.22 -6.50
C ALA A 16 3.33 -3.54 -7.31
N ALA A 17 2.33 -4.31 -7.76
CA ALA A 17 1.19 -3.74 -8.48
C ALA A 17 0.32 -2.83 -7.59
N VAL A 18 0.28 -3.09 -6.27
CA VAL A 18 -0.40 -2.21 -5.30
C VAL A 18 0.36 -0.90 -5.17
N ASN A 19 1.69 -0.94 -5.01
CA ASN A 19 2.52 0.25 -4.91
C ASN A 19 2.46 1.11 -6.17
N ASP A 20 2.46 0.50 -7.36
CA ASP A 20 2.29 1.22 -8.62
C ASP A 20 0.89 1.85 -8.75
N LEU A 21 -0.15 1.15 -8.32
CA LEU A 21 -1.52 1.69 -8.30
C LEU A 21 -1.64 2.87 -7.34
N LEU A 22 -1.05 2.77 -6.15
CA LEU A 22 -1.03 3.83 -5.15
C LEU A 22 -0.29 5.07 -5.67
N LYS A 23 0.91 4.92 -6.24
CA LYS A 23 1.65 6.03 -6.85
C LYS A 23 0.89 6.69 -8.00
N LYS A 24 0.11 5.90 -8.76
CA LYS A 24 -0.69 6.41 -9.88
C LYS A 24 -1.95 7.16 -9.42
N GLN A 25 -2.62 6.71 -8.35
CA GLN A 25 -3.78 7.39 -7.78
C GLN A 25 -3.43 8.58 -6.91
N TYR A 26 -2.32 8.47 -6.17
CA TYR A 26 -1.86 9.46 -5.20
C TYR A 26 -0.44 9.90 -5.59
N PRO A 27 -0.31 10.79 -6.59
CA PRO A 27 0.98 11.37 -6.96
C PRO A 27 1.51 12.36 -5.91
N ASN A 28 0.69 12.71 -4.92
CA ASN A 28 1.05 13.56 -3.79
C ASN A 28 1.44 12.67 -2.60
N ASP A 29 2.62 12.93 -2.04
CA ASP A 29 3.17 12.15 -0.93
C ASP A 29 2.31 12.23 0.33
N ASP A 30 1.66 13.37 0.62
CA ASP A 30 0.81 13.51 1.80
C ASP A 30 -0.45 12.65 1.72
N ASP A 31 -1.08 12.58 0.54
CA ASP A 31 -2.25 11.72 0.31
C ASP A 31 -1.86 10.24 0.32
N LEU A 32 -0.70 9.92 -0.26
CA LEU A 32 -0.13 8.57 -0.24
C LEU A 32 0.16 8.11 1.20
N LEU A 33 0.78 8.95 2.01
CA LEU A 33 1.06 8.67 3.43
C LEU A 33 -0.22 8.36 4.20
N ARG A 34 -1.26 9.18 4.04
CA ARG A 34 -2.54 8.96 4.72
C ARG A 34 -3.20 7.64 4.36
N ILE A 35 -3.11 7.23 3.09
CA ILE A 35 -3.64 5.93 2.64
C ILE A 35 -2.81 4.78 3.19
N LEU A 36 -1.49 4.93 3.23
CA LEU A 36 -0.59 3.93 3.82
C LEU A 36 -0.81 3.80 5.34
N GLU A 37 -1.08 4.89 6.05
CA GLU A 37 -1.53 4.86 7.46
C GLU A 37 -2.82 4.06 7.61
N MET A 38 -3.84 4.30 6.76
CA MET A 38 -5.08 3.50 6.79
C MET A 38 -4.84 2.01 6.50
N PHE A 39 -3.87 1.68 5.66
CA PHE A 39 -3.50 0.30 5.38
C PHE A 39 -2.85 -0.39 6.59
N ASP A 40 -1.94 0.32 7.27
CA ASP A 40 -1.30 -0.16 8.49
C ASP A 40 -2.36 -0.34 9.61
N ASP A 41 -3.24 0.65 9.78
CA ASP A 41 -4.34 0.62 10.75
C ASP A 41 -5.35 -0.50 10.48
N SER A 42 -5.53 -0.90 9.22
CA SER A 42 -6.42 -2.02 8.88
C SER A 42 -5.92 -3.37 9.39
N GLY A 43 -4.62 -3.48 9.69
CA GLY A 43 -3.95 -4.73 10.05
C GLY A 43 -3.84 -5.76 8.92
N LEU A 44 -4.37 -5.45 7.73
CA LEU A 44 -4.35 -6.34 6.56
C LEU A 44 -3.10 -6.16 5.70
N TRP A 45 -2.31 -5.11 5.94
CA TRP A 45 -1.15 -4.77 5.14
C TRP A 45 0.03 -4.42 6.04
N SER A 46 1.23 -4.77 5.61
CA SER A 46 2.48 -4.34 6.26
C SER A 46 3.10 -3.22 5.46
N ILE A 47 3.38 -2.09 6.12
CA ILE A 47 3.95 -0.90 5.49
C ILE A 47 5.44 -0.75 5.83
N GLY A 48 6.24 -0.42 4.83
CA GLY A 48 7.65 -0.08 4.95
C GLY A 48 7.84 1.41 5.19
N TRP A 49 7.76 1.84 6.45
CA TRP A 49 8.09 3.21 6.85
C TRP A 49 9.60 3.46 6.74
N GLN A 50 10.05 3.97 5.60
CA GLN A 50 11.44 4.42 5.45
C GLN A 50 11.60 5.88 5.94
N PRO A 51 12.75 6.24 6.54
CA PRO A 51 13.03 7.62 6.88
C PRO A 51 13.03 8.51 5.63
N LYS A 52 12.45 9.71 5.75
CA LYS A 52 12.26 10.71 4.66
C LYS A 52 13.54 11.04 3.87
N ASP A 53 14.72 10.78 4.42
CA ASP A 53 16.01 11.07 3.80
C ASP A 53 16.52 9.96 2.84
N THR A 54 15.95 8.74 2.85
CA THR A 54 16.55 7.61 2.13
C THR A 54 15.58 6.70 1.37
N GLY A 55 14.26 6.86 1.49
CA GLY A 55 13.34 6.02 0.74
C GLY A 55 11.88 6.45 0.75
N SER A 56 11.13 5.95 -0.23
CA SER A 56 9.67 6.09 -0.34
C SER A 56 8.97 5.13 0.62
N VAL A 57 7.87 5.56 1.24
CA VAL A 57 6.99 4.67 2.01
C VAL A 57 6.20 3.80 1.04
N GLU A 58 6.16 2.49 1.28
CA GLU A 58 5.52 1.54 0.38
C GLU A 58 4.94 0.33 1.11
N VAL A 59 3.97 -0.34 0.51
CA VAL A 59 3.43 -1.61 1.01
C VAL A 59 4.47 -2.70 0.82
N LYS A 60 4.69 -3.52 1.85
CA LYS A 60 5.62 -4.66 1.85
C LYS A 60 4.95 -6.02 1.74
N ALA A 61 3.79 -6.19 2.37
CA ALA A 61 3.08 -7.47 2.36
C ALA A 61 1.57 -7.28 2.57
N TYR A 62 0.79 -8.23 2.08
CA TYR A 62 -0.62 -8.40 2.46
C TYR A 62 -0.69 -9.50 3.52
N LEU A 63 -1.26 -9.18 4.67
CA LEU A 63 -1.41 -10.05 5.84
C LEU A 63 -2.79 -10.70 5.93
N GLY A 64 -3.75 -10.24 5.13
CA GLY A 64 -5.13 -10.73 5.17
C GLY A 64 -5.40 -12.01 4.36
N ASP A 65 -4.37 -12.79 4.01
CA ASP A 65 -4.48 -14.08 3.29
C ASP A 65 -4.03 -15.28 4.17
N ASP A 66 -3.76 -15.04 5.46
CA ASP A 66 -3.38 -16.04 6.47
C ASP A 66 -4.54 -16.34 7.43
#